data_AF-A0A7R7JAS2-F1
#
_entry.id   AF-A0A7R7JAS2-F1
#
_cell.length_a   1.000
_cell.length_b   1.000
_cell.length_c   1.000
_cell.angle_alpha   90.00
_cell.angle_beta   90.00
_cell.angle_gamma   90.00
#
_symmetry.space_group_name_H-M   'P 1'
#
loop_
_entity.id
_entity.type
_entity.pdbx_description
1 polymer ?
#
loop_
_entity_poly.entity_id
_entity_poly.type
_entity_poly.pdbx_seq_one_letter_code
_entity_poly.pdbx_strand_id
1 'polypeptide(L)'
;MQTLLIMGVPVIVILLVIVTLKLRELFSYLAIVGLAIMSTFTVEFLFCSVLKTQCEPDALNSVGLIIHSFIVITICSVIYAIMPSRFKKIS
;
A
#
# COMPACT_ATOMS: atom_id res chain seq x y z
N MET A 1 -16.75 -7.48 2.72
CA MET A 1 -16.28 -7.68 1.33
C MET A 1 -15.54 -6.47 0.76
N GLN A 2 -15.96 -5.24 1.03
CA GLN A 2 -15.25 -4.04 0.56
C GLN A 2 -13.84 -3.89 1.18
N THR A 3 -13.66 -4.16 2.47
CA THR A 3 -12.36 -4.07 3.16
C THR A 3 -11.25 -4.91 2.52
N LEU A 4 -11.59 -6.09 2.00
CA LEU A 4 -10.64 -6.97 1.32
C LEU A 4 -10.20 -6.41 -0.03
N LEU A 5 -11.10 -5.72 -0.74
CA LEU A 5 -10.78 -4.98 -1.96
C LEU A 5 -9.96 -3.73 -1.66
N ILE A 6 -10.31 -3.01 -0.59
CA ILE A 6 -9.65 -1.77 -0.17
C ILE A 6 -8.21 -2.02 0.27
N MET A 7 -7.96 -3.11 1.00
CA MET A 7 -6.63 -3.44 1.51
C MET A 7 -5.85 -4.36 0.57
N GLY A 8 -6.54 -5.30 -0.11
CA GLY A 8 -5.89 -6.31 -0.95
C GLY A 8 -5.39 -5.76 -2.28
N VAL A 9 -6.19 -4.93 -2.96
CA VAL A 9 -5.79 -4.32 -4.25
C VAL A 9 -4.50 -3.51 -4.13
N PRO A 10 -4.35 -2.56 -3.19
CA PRO A 10 -3.14 -1.75 -3.12
C PRO A 10 -1.92 -2.60 -2.77
N VAL A 11 -2.04 -3.58 -1.87
CA VAL A 11 -0.93 -4.48 -1.53
C VAL A 11 -0.43 -5.24 -2.78
N ILE A 12 -1.36 -5.79 -3.56
CA ILE A 12 -1.01 -6.51 -4.79
C ILE A 12 -0.33 -5.58 -5.79
N VAL A 13 -0.91 -4.39 -6.04
CA VAL A 13 -0.37 -3.40 -6.99
C VAL A 13 1.04 -2.96 -6.57
N ILE A 14 1.26 -2.63 -5.28
CA ILE A 14 2.55 -2.20 -4.76
C ILE A 14 3.60 -3.29 -4.96
N LEU A 15 3.28 -4.54 -4.61
CA LEU A 15 4.18 -5.67 -4.79
C LEU A 15 4.51 -5.90 -6.28
N LEU A 16 3.51 -5.81 -7.16
CA LEU A 16 3.70 -5.96 -8.60
C LEU A 16 4.66 -4.90 -9.14
N VAL A 17 4.45 -3.64 -8.77
CA VAL A 17 5.32 -2.51 -9.16
C VAL A 17 6.76 -2.75 -8.68
N ILE A 18 6.95 -3.19 -7.44
CA ILE A 18 8.29 -3.39 -6.88
C ILE A 18 9.03 -4.57 -7.50
N VAL A 19 8.32 -5.68 -7.75
CA VAL A 19 8.89 -6.82 -8.48
C VAL A 19 9.29 -6.43 -9.90
N THR A 20 8.48 -5.57 -10.55
CA THR A 20 8.75 -5.10 -11.92
C THR A 20 9.94 -4.14 -11.97
N LEU A 21 10.04 -3.23 -10.99
CA LEU A 21 11.11 -2.25 -10.91
C LEU A 21 12.48 -2.86 -10.59
N LYS A 22 12.52 -4.08 -10.01
CA LYS A 22 13.76 -4.75 -9.57
C LYS A 22 14.72 -3.77 -8.91
N LEU A 23 14.30 -3.13 -7.83
CA LEU A 23 15.14 -2.16 -7.13
C LEU A 23 16.11 -2.85 -6.17
N ARG A 24 17.18 -2.14 -5.80
CA ARG A 24 18.10 -2.60 -4.74
C ARG A 24 17.32 -2.67 -3.44
N GLU A 25 17.60 -3.65 -2.56
CA GLU A 25 16.73 -3.92 -1.39
C GLU A 25 16.36 -2.68 -0.56
N LEU A 26 17.31 -1.80 -0.26
CA LEU A 26 17.06 -0.53 0.44
C LEU A 26 16.07 0.38 -0.31
N PHE A 27 16.23 0.51 -1.63
CA PHE A 27 15.32 1.29 -2.46
C PHE A 27 13.95 0.62 -2.61
N SER A 28 13.88 -0.71 -2.63
CA SER A 28 12.62 -1.44 -2.62
C SER A 28 11.82 -1.13 -1.36
N TYR A 29 12.43 -1.18 -0.17
CA TYR A 29 11.74 -0.80 1.06
C TYR A 29 11.29 0.66 1.07
N LEU A 30 12.14 1.58 0.57
CA LEU A 30 11.77 2.98 0.45
C LEU A 30 10.58 3.18 -0.50
N ALA A 31 10.55 2.45 -1.61
CA ALA A 31 9.44 2.43 -2.56
C ALA A 31 8.17 1.83 -1.96
N ILE A 32 8.25 0.75 -1.15
CA ILE A 32 7.10 0.20 -0.41
C ILE A 32 6.46 1.30 0.43
N VAL A 33 7.26 2.02 1.22
CA VAL A 33 6.77 3.06 2.12
C VAL A 33 6.13 4.20 1.32
N GLY A 34 6.82 4.71 0.29
CA GLY A 34 6.29 5.81 -0.54
C GLY A 34 4.99 5.44 -1.27
N LEU A 35 4.95 4.25 -1.88
CA LEU A 35 3.78 3.76 -2.60
C LEU A 35 2.61 3.45 -1.67
N ALA A 36 2.86 2.92 -0.47
CA ALA A 36 1.80 2.66 0.50
C ALA A 36 1.16 3.96 1.02
N ILE A 37 1.97 4.98 1.31
CA ILE A 37 1.46 6.29 1.71
C ILE A 37 0.61 6.88 0.57
N MET A 38 1.13 6.94 -0.65
CA MET A 38 0.39 7.45 -1.81
C MET A 38 -0.88 6.67 -2.11
N SER A 39 -0.82 5.35 -1.98
CA SER A 39 -1.98 4.49 -2.15
C SER A 39 -3.08 4.84 -1.15
N THR A 40 -2.72 5.15 0.09
CA THR A 40 -3.71 5.43 1.13
C THR A 40 -4.45 6.75 0.85
N PHE A 41 -3.74 7.78 0.38
CA PHE A 41 -4.37 9.03 -0.11
C PHE A 41 -5.28 8.80 -1.32
N THR A 42 -4.84 7.95 -2.26
CA THR A 42 -5.61 7.65 -3.47
C THR A 42 -6.91 6.92 -3.14
N VAL A 43 -6.85 5.98 -2.19
CA VAL A 43 -8.01 5.26 -1.68
C VAL A 43 -8.98 6.24 -1.03
N GLU A 44 -8.52 7.12 -0.14
CA GLU A 44 -9.38 8.13 0.49
C GLU A 44 -10.06 9.05 -0.54
N PHE A 45 -9.32 9.52 -1.54
CA PHE A 45 -9.86 10.34 -2.62
C PHE A 45 -10.92 9.59 -3.43
N LEU A 46 -10.70 8.30 -3.73
CA LEU A 46 -11.68 7.45 -4.41
C LEU A 46 -12.96 7.27 -3.57
N PHE A 47 -12.82 7.01 -2.28
CA PHE A 47 -13.99 6.81 -1.40
C PHE A 47 -14.80 8.09 -1.19
N CYS A 48 -14.13 9.23 -1.01
CA CYS A 48 -14.83 10.51 -0.82
C CYS A 48 -15.33 11.11 -2.15
N SER A 49 -14.51 11.13 -3.22
CA SER A 49 -14.89 11.77 -4.49
C SER A 49 -15.75 10.90 -5.40
N VAL A 50 -15.47 9.59 -5.46
CA VAL A 50 -16.16 8.68 -6.40
C VAL A 50 -17.33 7.97 -5.74
N LEU A 51 -17.14 7.45 -4.53
CA LEU A 51 -18.20 6.73 -3.81
C LEU A 51 -19.07 7.62 -2.91
N LYS A 52 -18.68 8.88 -2.64
CA LYS A 52 -19.38 9.82 -1.74
C LYS A 52 -19.69 9.24 -0.36
N THR A 53 -18.88 8.30 0.10
CA THR A 53 -18.99 7.69 1.42
C THR A 53 -17.90 8.26 2.32
N GLN A 54 -18.24 8.71 3.53
CA GLN A 54 -17.27 9.14 4.56
C GLN A 54 -16.44 10.39 4.18
N CYS A 55 -17.08 11.46 3.68
CA CYS A 55 -16.41 12.76 3.42
C CYS A 55 -16.38 13.70 4.64
N GLU A 56 -16.96 13.33 5.77
CA GLU A 56 -16.84 14.16 6.98
C GLU A 56 -15.39 14.03 7.51
N PRO A 57 -14.68 15.16 7.69
CA PRO A 57 -13.33 15.16 8.22
C PRO A 57 -13.37 14.87 9.73
N ASP A 58 -13.64 13.62 10.08
CA ASP A 58 -13.59 13.15 11.45
C ASP A 58 -12.17 12.73 11.82
N ALA A 59 -11.73 13.09 13.03
CA ALA A 59 -10.44 12.67 13.58
C ALA A 59 -10.29 11.13 13.62
N LEU A 60 -11.40 10.39 13.67
CA LEU A 60 -11.38 8.94 13.62
C LEU A 60 -11.06 8.40 12.21
N ASN A 61 -11.47 9.11 11.16
CA ASN A 61 -11.19 8.76 9.77
C ASN A 61 -9.70 8.97 9.45
N SER A 62 -9.11 10.08 9.90
CA SER A 62 -7.67 10.35 9.72
C SER A 62 -6.79 9.36 10.48
N VAL A 63 -7.19 8.94 11.68
CA VAL A 63 -6.50 7.87 12.43
C VAL A 63 -6.65 6.53 11.71
N GLY A 64 -7.83 6.22 11.18
CA GLY A 64 -8.06 5.03 10.35
C GLY A 64 -7.16 4.98 9.13
N LEU A 65 -6.90 6.14 8.51
CA LEU A 65 -5.97 6.28 7.39
C LEU A 65 -4.52 5.94 7.76
N ILE A 66 -4.04 6.48 8.88
CA ILE A 66 -2.69 6.23 9.37
C ILE A 66 -2.52 4.75 9.70
N ILE A 67 -3.49 4.14 10.37
CA ILE A 67 -3.50 2.71 10.70
C ILE A 67 -3.51 1.87 9.42
N HIS A 68 -4.33 2.22 8.42
CA HIS A 68 -4.37 1.52 7.14
C HIS A 68 -3.02 1.56 6.44
N SER A 69 -2.40 2.74 6.34
CA SER A 69 -1.06 2.89 5.74
C SER A 69 -0.03 2.02 6.46
N PHE A 70 -0.05 2.01 7.80
CA PHE A 70 0.86 1.18 8.59
C PHE A 70 0.68 -0.31 8.33
N ILE A 71 -0.57 -0.78 8.25
CA ILE A 71 -0.91 -2.17 7.93
C ILE A 71 -0.42 -2.54 6.53
N VAL A 72 -0.69 -1.70 5.51
CA VAL A 72 -0.26 -1.95 4.13
C VAL A 72 1.26 -2.01 4.04
N ILE A 73 1.98 -1.09 4.69
CA ILE A 73 3.45 -1.11 4.76
C ILE A 73 3.95 -2.41 5.39
N THR A 74 3.37 -2.81 6.52
CA THR A 74 3.79 -4.01 7.25
C THR A 74 3.57 -5.26 6.42
N ILE A 75 2.40 -5.40 5.80
CA ILE A 75 2.07 -6.55 4.95
C ILE A 75 2.98 -6.59 3.71
N CYS A 76 3.14 -5.48 3.00
CA CYS A 76 4.03 -5.42 1.84
C CYS A 76 5.48 -5.75 2.22
N SER A 77 5.95 -5.26 3.36
CA SER A 77 7.29 -5.54 3.89
C SER A 77 7.47 -7.02 4.23
N VAL A 78 6.51 -7.64 4.91
CA VAL A 78 6.55 -9.07 5.25
C VAL A 78 6.51 -9.94 3.99
N ILE A 79 5.62 -9.65 3.04
CA ILE A 79 5.54 -10.40 1.78
C ILE A 79 6.84 -10.23 0.99
N TYR A 80 7.35 -9.00 0.91
CA TYR A 80 8.63 -8.74 0.26
C TYR A 80 9.76 -9.51 0.97
N ALA A 81 9.82 -9.54 2.29
CA ALA A 81 10.83 -10.29 3.04
C ALA A 81 10.78 -11.80 2.75
N ILE A 82 9.59 -12.40 2.70
CA ILE A 82 9.38 -13.83 2.42
C ILE A 82 9.59 -14.17 0.93
N MET A 83 9.44 -13.20 0.03
CA MET A 83 9.53 -13.43 -1.41
C MET A 83 10.89 -14.03 -1.81
N PRO A 84 10.92 -15.05 -2.72
CA PRO A 84 12.15 -15.69 -3.14
C PRO A 84 13.15 -14.69 -3.70
N SER A 85 14.43 -14.83 -3.34
CA SER A 85 15.53 -13.97 -3.81
C SER A 85 15.65 -13.91 -5.34
N ARG A 86 15.08 -14.89 -6.05
CA ARG A 86 14.96 -14.94 -7.52
C ARG A 86 14.15 -13.77 -8.10
N PHE A 87 13.20 -13.21 -7.35
CA PHE A 87 12.41 -12.04 -7.74
C PHE A 87 13.01 -10.71 -7.25
N LYS A 88 13.93 -10.77 -6.28
CA LYS A 88 14.59 -9.59 -5.68
C LYS A 88 15.86 -9.16 -6.39
N LYS A 89 16.52 -10.07 -7.11
CA LYS A 89 17.82 -9.77 -7.73
C LYS A 89 17.67 -8.87 -8.95
N ILE A 90 18.30 -7.70 -8.86
CA ILE A 90 18.90 -7.03 -10.01
C ILE A 90 19.96 -8.00 -10.54
N SER A 91 19.81 -8.42 -11.79
CA SER A 91 20.85 -9.19 -12.48
C SER A 91 22.12 -8.37 -12.63
#